data_AF-A0A673TF63-F1
#
_entry.id   AF-A0A673TF63-F1
#
_cell.length_a   1.000
_cell.length_b   1.000
_cell.length_c   1.000
_cell.angle_alpha   90.00
_cell.angle_beta   90.00
_cell.angle_gamma   90.00
#
_symmetry.space_group_name_H-M   'P 1'
#
loop_
_entity.id
_entity.type
_entity.pdbx_description
1 polymer ?
#
loop_
_entity_poly.entity_id
_entity_poly.type
_entity_poly.pdbx_seq_one_letter_code
_entity_poly.pdbx_strand_id
1 'polypeptide(L)' 'MSVNVNHSVSDQFYHYKMPRLIAKVEGKGNGIKTVIVNLIDVAKALHWTPICKKTC' A
#
# COMPACT_ATOMS: atom_id res chain seq x y z
N MET A 1 -7.87 6.74 7.31
CA MET A 1 -7.87 7.68 6.15
C MET A 1 -7.61 6.88 4.88
N SER A 2 -8.60 6.82 4.00
CA SER A 2 -8.46 6.21 2.67
C SER A 2 -8.15 7.29 1.63
N VAL A 3 -7.40 6.93 0.59
CA VAL A 3 -7.01 7.81 -0.51
C VAL A 3 -7.69 7.34 -1.78
N ASN A 4 -7.89 8.27 -2.72
CA ASN A 4 -8.40 7.95 -4.03
C ASN A 4 -7.37 7.08 -4.77
N VAL A 5 -7.86 6.13 -5.57
CA VAL A 5 -6.98 5.28 -6.39
C VAL A 5 -6.19 6.11 -7.41
N ASN A 6 -6.82 7.15 -7.98
CA ASN A 6 -6.15 8.11 -8.83
C ASN A 6 -5.70 9.34 -8.02
N HIS A 7 -4.38 9.49 -7.83
CA HIS A 7 -3.80 10.58 -7.05
C HIS A 7 -3.96 11.97 -7.68
N SER A 8 -4.19 12.04 -8.99
CA SER A 8 -4.42 13.31 -9.70
C SER A 8 -5.81 13.89 -9.45
N VAL A 9 -6.75 13.07 -8.94
CA VAL A 9 -8.14 13.48 -8.69
C VAL A 9 -8.34 13.70 -7.19
N SER A 10 -8.57 14.95 -6.81
CA SER A 10 -8.79 15.38 -5.42
C SER A 10 -10.27 15.40 -5.00
N ASP A 11 -11.15 14.74 -5.75
CA ASP A 11 -12.58 14.65 -5.40
C ASP A 11 -12.78 13.84 -4.11
N GLN A 12 -13.46 14.44 -3.14
CA GLN A 12 -13.77 13.84 -1.85
C GLN A 12 -14.78 12.67 -1.97
N PHE A 13 -15.63 12.68 -3.00
CA PHE A 13 -16.71 11.70 -3.21
C PHE A 13 -16.35 10.56 -4.16
N TYR A 14 -15.07 10.39 -4.46
CA TYR A 14 -14.61 9.33 -5.35
C TYR A 14 -15.00 7.93 -4.80
N HIS A 15 -15.67 7.12 -5.63
CA HIS A 15 -16.22 5.82 -5.23
C HIS A 15 -15.15 4.77 -4.89
N TYR A 16 -14.04 4.75 -5.65
CA TYR A 16 -12.97 3.77 -5.46
C TYR A 16 -11.84 4.33 -4.60
N LYS A 17 -11.82 3.94 -3.33
CA LYS A 17 -10.78 4.36 -2.38
C LYS A 17 -9.92 3.17 -1.96
N MET A 18 -8.64 3.42 -1.75
CA MET A 18 -7.69 2.45 -1.21
C MET A 18 -7.14 2.93 0.14
N PRO A 19 -6.75 2.03 1.04
CA PRO A 19 -6.07 2.43 2.26
C PRO A 19 -4.66 2.96 1.92
N ARG A 20 -4.15 3.89 2.73
CA ARG A 20 -2.77 4.38 2.57
C ARG A 20 -1.77 3.25 2.79
N LEU A 21 -0.70 3.26 1.99
CA LEU A 21 0.42 2.35 2.16
C LEU A 21 1.16 2.68 3.45
N ILE A 22 1.35 1.66 4.29
CA ILE A 22 2.14 1.74 5.51
C ILE A 22 3.39 0.92 5.28
N ALA A 23 4.51 1.60 5.13
CA ALA A 23 5.82 0.99 5.01
C ALA A 23 6.58 1.13 6.33
N LYS A 24 7.21 0.05 6.75
CA LYS A 24 8.11 0.00 7.89
C LYS A 24 9.50 -0.34 7.38
N VAL A 25 10.48 0.48 7.75
CA VAL A 25 11.88 0.17 7.46
C VAL A 25 12.40 -0.77 8.55
N GLU A 26 12.99 -1.89 8.15
CA GLU A 26 13.63 -2.86 9.03
C GLU A 26 15.10 -2.99 8.66
N GLY A 27 15.99 -2.94 9.65
CA GLY A 27 17.45 -3.03 9.46
C GLY A 27 18.16 -1.70 9.22
N LYS A 28 19.50 -1.75 9.16
CA LYS A 28 20.42 -0.63 8.92
C LYS A 28 21.67 -1.15 8.19
N GLY A 29 22.24 -0.37 7.27
CA GLY A 29 23.41 -0.80 6.47
C GLY A 29 23.06 -1.74 5.32
N ASN A 30 23.88 -2.76 5.06
CA ASN A 30 23.75 -3.70 3.92
C ASN A 30 22.58 -4.71 4.03
N GLY A 31 21.57 -4.41 4.85
CA GLY A 31 20.41 -5.27 5.11
C GLY A 31 19.13 -4.50 5.39
N ILE A 32 19.02 -3.25 4.92
CA ILE A 32 17.78 -2.46 5.02
C ILE A 32 16.71 -3.07 4.12
N LYS A 33 15.54 -3.32 4.68
CA LYS A 33 14.35 -3.83 3.99
C LYS A 33 13.15 -2.94 4.30
N THR A 34 12.24 -2.80 3.35
CA THR A 34 11.04 -1.96 3.50
C THR A 34 9.81 -2.83 3.53
N VAL A 35 9.42 -3.27 4.72
CA VAL A 35 8.24 -4.13 4.87
C VAL A 35 6.97 -3.31 4.69
N ILE A 36 6.19 -3.66 3.67
CA ILE A 36 4.85 -3.10 3.47
C ILE A 36 3.87 -3.90 4.34
N VAL A 37 3.43 -3.29 5.44
CA VAL A 37 2.56 -3.95 6.44
C VAL A 37 1.15 -4.17 5.89
N ASN A 38 0.65 -3.21 5.11
CA ASN A 38 -0.73 -3.15 4.65
C ASN A 38 -0.93 -3.68 3.22
N LEU A 39 -0.02 -4.54 2.72
CA LEU A 39 -0.02 -4.97 1.32
C LEU A 39 -1.31 -5.72 0.93
N ILE A 40 -1.81 -6.56 1.83
CA ILE A 40 -2.94 -7.45 1.57
C ILE A 40 -4.24 -6.65 1.41
N ASP A 41 -4.46 -5.65 2.27
CA ASP A 41 -5.70 -4.89 2.24
C ASP A 41 -5.73 -3.88 1.09
N VAL A 42 -4.57 -3.35 0.69
CA VAL A 42 -4.43 -2.59 -0.56
C VAL A 42 -4.74 -3.47 -1.78
N ALA A 43 -4.19 -4.69 -1.82
CA ALA A 43 -4.43 -5.61 -2.93
C ALA A 43 -5.91 -6.00 -3.06
N LYS A 44 -6.60 -6.23 -1.92
CA LYS A 44 -8.06 -6.45 -1.89
C LYS A 44 -8.84 -5.27 -2.43
N ALA A 45 -8.48 -4.03 -2.06
CA ALA A 45 -9.16 -2.83 -2.55
C ALA A 45 -9.03 -2.64 -4.07
N LEU A 46 -7.97 -3.20 -4.66
CA LEU A 46 -7.71 -3.17 -6.10
C LEU A 46 -8.17 -4.45 -6.83
N HIS A 47 -8.78 -5.40 -6.11
CA HIS A 47 -9.15 -6.73 -6.62
C HIS A 47 -7.97 -7.48 -7.30
N TRP A 48 -6.75 -7.29 -6.81
CA TRP A 48 -5.55 -7.97 -7.30
C TRP A 48 -5.03 -8.96 -6.24
N THR A 49 -4.51 -10.09 -6.69
CA THR A 49 -3.65 -10.98 -5.91
C THR A 49 -2.23 -10.38 -5.67
N PRO A 50 -1.76 -10.27 -4.42
CA PRO A 50 -0.42 -9.76 -4.13
C PRO A 50 0.67 -10.79 -4.48
N ILE A 51 1.75 -10.35 -5.13
CA ILE A 51 2.85 -11.22 -5.59
C ILE A 51 3.95 -11.39 -4.52
N CYS A 52 4.24 -10.35 -3.72
CA CYS A 52 5.36 -10.40 -2.76
C CYS A 52 4.94 -11.10 -1.45
N LYS A 53 5.64 -12.20 -1.12
CA LYS A 53 5.52 -12.93 0.14
C LYS A 53 6.19 -12.14 1.26
N LYS A 54 5.53 -11.10 1.79
CA LYS A 54 5.85 -10.36 3.04
C LYS A 54 7.24 -9.71 3.20
N THR A 55 8.24 -9.99 2.36
CA THR A 55 9.60 -9.45 2.49
C THR A 55 10.19 -9.14 1.12
N CYS A 56 9.90 -7.94 0.66
CA CYS A 56 10.68 -7.14 -0.26
C CYS A 56 10.77 -5.79 0.51
#